data_AF-A0A329QGE0-F1
#
_entry.id   AF-A0A329QGE0-F1
#
_cell.length_a   1.000
_cell.length_b   1.000
_cell.length_c   1.000
_cell.angle_alpha   90.00
_cell.angle_beta   90.00
_cell.angle_gamma   90.00
#
_symmetry.space_group_name_H-M   'P 1'
#
loop_
_entity.id
_entity.type
_entity.pdbx_description
1 polymer ?
#
loop_
_entity_poly.entity_id
_entity_poly.type
_entity_poly.pdbx_seq_one_letter_code
_entity_poly.pdbx_strand_id
1 'polypeptide(L)'
;MLVVTRYRVPREEAVTFRDQARSALQALAGQPGWKGGQLGRATDDPSLWVLSSQWRDVGSYRRALSSYDVKLHAIPLLSRAIDEPTAFELVSTLDADGGVVDVGDSRAADADEVGLGSAAAPVVPTDLDAGAGPEPAGGDDGRDAGDGR
;
A
#
# COMPACT_ATOMS: atom_id res chain seq x y z
N MET A 1 2.47 4.73 -2.94
CA MET A 1 2.86 3.37 -3.36
C MET A 1 4.39 3.27 -3.38
N LEU A 2 4.93 2.16 -2.90
CA LEU A 2 6.36 1.84 -2.94
C LEU A 2 6.60 0.71 -3.97
N VAL A 3 7.62 0.86 -4.81
CA VAL A 3 8.10 -0.20 -5.70
C VAL A 3 9.53 -0.52 -5.32
N VAL A 4 9.84 -1.79 -5.12
CA VAL A 4 11.18 -2.29 -4.78
C VAL A 4 11.50 -3.45 -5.72
N THR A 5 12.59 -3.34 -6.46
CA THR A 5 13.13 -4.43 -7.28
C THR A 5 14.53 -4.77 -6.83
N ARG A 6 14.81 -6.07 -6.67
CA ARG A 6 16.13 -6.57 -6.30
C ARG A 6 16.80 -7.28 -7.46
N TYR A 7 18.13 -7.24 -7.48
CA TYR A 7 18.93 -7.77 -8.57
C TYR A 7 20.15 -8.53 -8.05
N ARG A 8 20.46 -9.65 -8.69
CA ARG A 8 21.75 -10.31 -8.58
C ARG A 8 22.63 -9.86 -9.74
N VAL A 9 23.74 -9.21 -9.43
CA VAL A 9 24.63 -8.57 -10.39
C VAL A 9 26.07 -9.04 -10.11
N PRO A 10 26.71 -9.75 -11.06
CA PRO A 10 28.12 -10.09 -10.94
C PRO A 10 29.00 -8.85 -10.74
N ARG A 11 30.13 -9.01 -10.03
CA ARG A 11 30.96 -7.87 -9.61
C ARG A 11 31.54 -7.11 -10.81
N GLU A 12 31.86 -7.84 -11.87
CA GLU A 12 32.34 -7.38 -13.15
C GLU A 12 31.32 -6.52 -13.91
N GLU A 13 30.02 -6.75 -13.70
CA GLU A 13 28.95 -5.96 -14.31
C GLU A 13 28.51 -4.75 -13.48
N ALA A 14 29.02 -4.61 -12.24
CA ALA A 14 28.51 -3.66 -11.26
C ALA A 14 28.46 -2.21 -11.77
N VAL A 15 29.50 -1.76 -12.49
CA VAL A 15 29.56 -0.39 -13.03
C VAL A 15 28.51 -0.19 -14.12
N THR A 16 28.45 -1.12 -15.08
CA THR A 16 27.47 -1.11 -16.16
C THR A 16 26.05 -1.14 -15.64
N PHE A 17 25.76 -2.04 -14.69
CA PHE A 17 24.46 -2.15 -14.05
C PHE A 17 24.08 -0.86 -13.32
N ARG A 18 25.01 -0.28 -12.54
CA ARG A 18 24.77 1.00 -11.84
C ARG A 18 24.38 2.10 -12.81
N ASP A 19 25.05 2.19 -13.95
CA ASP A 19 24.79 3.24 -14.93
C ASP A 19 23.46 3.01 -15.66
N GLN A 20 23.13 1.77 -16.01
CA GLN A 20 21.81 1.38 -16.54
C GLN A 20 20.69 1.68 -15.53
N ALA A 21 20.88 1.32 -14.26
CA ALA A 21 19.91 1.56 -13.20
C ALA A 21 19.71 3.05 -12.93
N ARG A 22 20.77 3.86 -13.04
CA ARG A 22 20.66 5.33 -12.97
C ARG A 22 19.84 5.89 -14.13
N SER A 23 20.09 5.45 -15.36
CA SER A 23 19.30 5.87 -16.53
C SER A 23 17.83 5.44 -16.41
N ALA A 24 17.57 4.23 -15.92
CA ALA A 24 16.22 3.77 -15.62
C ALA A 24 15.53 4.68 -14.58
N LEU A 25 16.23 4.99 -13.49
CA LEU A 25 15.72 5.86 -12.43
C LEU A 25 15.42 7.28 -12.95
N GLN A 26 16.27 7.83 -13.82
CA GLN A 26 16.05 9.11 -14.48
C GLN A 26 14.83 9.09 -15.41
N ALA A 27 14.67 8.03 -16.22
CA ALA A 27 13.51 7.87 -17.09
C ALA A 27 12.19 7.77 -16.30
N LEU A 28 12.21 7.05 -15.17
CA LEU A 28 11.08 6.96 -14.23
C LEU A 28 10.80 8.30 -13.55
N ALA A 29 11.84 9.03 -13.15
CA ALA A 29 11.72 10.35 -12.52
C ALA A 29 11.08 11.41 -13.43
N GLY A 30 11.19 11.24 -14.75
CA GLY A 30 10.50 12.09 -15.72
C GLY A 30 9.00 11.84 -15.85
N GLN A 31 8.45 10.81 -15.18
CA GLN A 31 7.05 10.41 -15.36
C GLN A 31 6.11 11.09 -14.34
N PRO A 32 4.86 11.40 -14.74
CA PRO A 32 3.86 11.91 -13.82
C PRO A 32 3.60 10.97 -12.64
N GLY A 33 3.52 11.56 -11.43
CA GLY A 33 3.25 10.82 -10.20
C GLY A 33 4.49 10.20 -9.54
N TRP A 34 5.70 10.43 -10.07
CA TRP A 34 6.95 10.18 -9.36
C TRP A 34 7.02 10.97 -8.05
N LYS A 35 7.47 10.34 -6.97
CA LYS A 35 7.69 10.99 -5.66
C LYS A 35 9.14 10.92 -5.19
N GLY A 36 9.96 10.02 -5.75
CA GLY A 36 11.35 9.84 -5.36
C GLY A 36 11.82 8.40 -5.55
N GLY A 37 13.11 8.16 -5.41
CA GLY A 37 13.67 6.82 -5.53
C GLY A 37 15.17 6.80 -5.36
N GLN A 38 15.70 5.60 -5.17
CA GLN A 38 17.09 5.35 -4.85
C GLN A 38 17.58 4.03 -5.43
N LEU A 39 18.89 3.98 -5.69
CA LEU A 39 19.62 2.77 -6.03
C LEU A 39 20.57 2.46 -4.89
N GLY A 40 20.49 1.24 -4.37
CA GLY A 40 21.35 0.73 -3.30
C GLY A 40 22.08 -0.53 -3.71
N ARG A 41 23.23 -0.76 -3.08
CA ARG A 41 23.98 -2.01 -3.12
C ARG A 41 24.10 -2.51 -1.68
N ALA A 42 23.87 -3.80 -1.45
CA ALA A 42 24.06 -4.37 -0.13
C ALA A 42 25.55 -4.28 0.28
N THR A 43 25.79 -3.96 1.55
CA THR A 43 27.13 -3.72 2.09
C THR A 43 27.86 -5.01 2.43
N ASP A 44 27.10 -6.05 2.77
CA ASP A 44 27.53 -7.40 3.11
C ASP A 44 27.58 -8.34 1.89
N ASP A 45 26.72 -8.11 0.90
CA ASP A 45 26.70 -8.85 -0.36
C ASP A 45 26.84 -7.90 -1.57
N PRO A 46 28.07 -7.70 -2.08
CA PRO A 46 28.29 -6.83 -3.22
C PRO A 46 27.61 -7.28 -4.52
N SER A 47 27.03 -8.48 -4.59
CA SER A 47 26.25 -8.93 -5.75
C SER A 47 24.78 -8.52 -5.69
N LEU A 48 24.28 -8.10 -4.53
CA LEU A 48 22.88 -7.77 -4.32
C LEU A 48 22.65 -6.26 -4.44
N TRP A 49 21.70 -5.89 -5.29
CA TRP A 49 21.30 -4.50 -5.52
C TRP A 49 19.81 -4.32 -5.34
N VAL A 50 19.41 -3.10 -5.00
CA VAL A 50 18.01 -2.69 -4.88
C VAL A 50 17.78 -1.39 -5.63
N LEU A 51 16.73 -1.34 -6.43
CA LEU A 51 16.16 -0.10 -6.95
C LEU A 51 14.81 0.07 -6.27
N SER A 52 14.60 1.19 -5.58
CA SER A 52 13.31 1.51 -5.00
C SER A 52 12.80 2.86 -5.47
N SER A 53 11.49 2.95 -5.66
CA SER A 53 10.82 4.17 -6.10
C SER A 53 9.49 4.34 -5.41
N GLN A 54 9.09 5.60 -5.25
CA GLN A 54 7.83 5.99 -4.67
C GLN A 54 6.97 6.68 -5.72
N TRP A 55 5.70 6.31 -5.72
CA TRP A 55 4.70 6.80 -6.66
C TRP A 55 3.47 7.26 -5.91
N ARG A 56 2.77 8.24 -6.50
CA ARG A 56 1.47 8.71 -6.01
C ARG A 56 0.50 7.54 -5.80
N ASP A 57 0.35 6.70 -6.81
CA ASP A 57 -0.59 5.60 -6.85
C ASP A 57 -0.16 4.54 -7.89
N VAL A 58 -0.83 3.40 -7.89
CA VAL A 58 -0.57 2.29 -8.82
C VAL A 58 -0.84 2.64 -10.29
N GLY A 59 -1.81 3.51 -10.56
CA GLY A 59 -2.15 3.94 -11.91
C GLY A 59 -1.04 4.79 -12.52
N SER A 60 -0.44 5.68 -11.73
CA SER A 60 0.71 6.50 -12.11
C SER A 60 1.91 5.63 -12.49
N TYR A 61 2.25 4.62 -11.67
CA TYR A 61 3.31 3.67 -11.97
C TYR A 61 3.03 2.85 -13.25
N ARG A 62 1.82 2.30 -13.41
CA ARG A 62 1.45 1.54 -14.62
C ARG A 62 1.52 2.38 -15.90
N ARG A 63 1.09 3.64 -15.84
CA ARG A 63 1.22 4.59 -16.97
C ARG A 63 2.67 4.91 -17.28
N ALA A 64 3.51 5.11 -16.26
CA ALA A 64 4.94 5.33 -16.43
C ALA A 64 5.60 4.19 -17.23
N LEU A 65 5.32 2.93 -16.87
CA LEU A 65 5.81 1.74 -17.58
C LEU A 65 5.34 1.64 -19.05
N SER A 66 4.30 2.39 -19.42
CA SER A 66 3.78 2.42 -20.78
C SER A 66 4.46 3.48 -21.67
N SER A 67 5.20 4.43 -21.08
CA SER A 67 5.89 5.50 -21.82
C SER A 67 7.07 4.97 -22.64
N TYR A 68 7.41 5.68 -23.71
CA TYR A 68 8.50 5.28 -24.61
C TYR A 68 9.85 5.27 -23.89
N ASP A 69 10.20 6.35 -23.20
CA ASP A 69 11.49 6.47 -22.52
C ASP A 69 11.68 5.40 -21.45
N VAL A 70 10.64 5.08 -20.69
CA VAL A 70 10.69 4.03 -19.66
C VAL A 70 10.79 2.64 -20.31
N LYS A 71 10.11 2.39 -21.43
CA LYS A 71 10.29 1.13 -22.19
C LYS A 71 11.71 0.96 -22.70
N LEU A 72 12.34 2.03 -23.14
CA LEU A 72 13.70 1.99 -23.65
C LEU A 72 14.74 1.81 -22.53
N HIS A 73 14.58 2.53 -21.42
CA HIS A 73 15.63 2.66 -20.41
C HIS A 73 15.40 1.84 -19.13
N ALA A 74 14.14 1.57 -18.75
CA ALA A 74 13.82 0.91 -17.49
C ALA A 74 13.32 -0.53 -17.64
N ILE A 75 12.49 -0.82 -18.65
CA ILE A 75 11.93 -2.18 -18.82
C ILE A 75 13.01 -3.27 -18.95
N PRO A 76 14.11 -3.10 -19.72
CA PRO A 76 15.18 -4.10 -19.78
C PRO A 76 15.87 -4.34 -18.43
N LEU A 77 15.94 -3.31 -17.58
CA LEU A 77 16.46 -3.46 -16.22
C LEU A 77 15.44 -4.21 -15.36
N LEU A 78 14.17 -3.80 -15.39
CA LEU A 78 13.09 -4.41 -14.60
C LEU A 78 12.90 -5.90 -14.92
N SER A 79 13.12 -6.34 -16.16
CA SER A 79 13.07 -7.75 -16.54
C SER A 79 14.19 -8.61 -15.95
N ARG A 80 15.27 -8.01 -15.43
CA ARG A 80 16.37 -8.71 -14.73
C ARG A 80 16.11 -8.86 -13.23
N ALA A 81 15.01 -8.33 -12.71
CA ALA A 81 14.71 -8.38 -11.29
C ALA A 81 14.53 -9.83 -10.82
N ILE A 82 14.85 -10.07 -9.56
CA ILE A 82 14.48 -11.32 -8.88
C ILE A 82 12.95 -11.45 -8.92
N ASP A 83 12.46 -12.66 -9.20
CA ASP A 83 11.03 -12.93 -9.31
C ASP A 83 10.37 -12.97 -7.93
N GLU A 84 9.78 -11.84 -7.54
CA GLU A 84 9.13 -11.63 -6.25
C GLU A 84 8.09 -10.50 -6.34
N PRO A 85 7.20 -10.34 -5.34
CA PRO A 85 6.37 -9.15 -5.24
C PRO A 85 7.23 -7.89 -5.15
N THR A 86 6.99 -6.93 -6.05
CA THR A 86 7.80 -5.69 -6.17
C THR A 86 7.02 -4.42 -5.87
N ALA A 87 5.70 -4.51 -5.74
CA ALA A 87 4.79 -3.39 -5.64
C ALA A 87 4.01 -3.44 -4.33
N PHE A 88 4.11 -2.39 -3.53
CA PHE A 88 3.62 -2.33 -2.16
C PHE A 88 2.80 -1.06 -1.92
N GLU A 89 1.76 -1.18 -1.11
CA GLU A 89 1.11 -0.02 -0.53
C GLU A 89 1.98 0.56 0.59
N LEU A 90 1.89 1.87 0.77
CA LEU A 90 2.50 2.51 1.94
C LEU A 90 1.43 2.47 3.04
N VAL A 91 1.77 1.93 4.21
CA VAL A 91 0.87 1.86 5.37
C VAL A 91 1.20 2.93 6.41
N SER A 92 2.48 3.27 6.54
CA SER A 92 2.96 4.34 7.42
C SER A 92 4.22 4.96 6.81
N THR A 93 4.39 6.26 7.00
CA THR A 93 5.59 7.01 6.63
C THR A 93 6.00 7.92 7.76
N LEU A 94 7.31 8.07 7.97
CA LEU A 94 7.87 9.03 8.90
C LEU A 94 8.64 10.10 8.12
N ASP A 95 8.66 11.32 8.63
CA ASP A 95 9.59 12.35 8.17
C ASP A 95 11.00 12.12 8.74
N ALA A 96 11.92 13.03 8.44
CA ALA A 96 13.31 12.95 8.90
C ALA A 96 13.46 13.11 10.43
N ASP A 97 12.49 13.73 11.09
CA ASP A 97 12.46 13.97 12.53
C ASP A 97 11.70 12.86 13.29
N GLY A 98 11.19 11.86 12.57
CA GLY A 98 10.44 10.73 13.12
C GLY A 98 8.95 11.02 13.36
N GLY A 99 8.44 12.15 12.87
CA GLY A 99 7.02 12.48 12.87
C GLY A 99 6.26 11.60 11.87
N VAL A 100 5.07 11.14 12.25
CA VAL A 100 4.21 10.37 11.33
C VAL A 100 3.65 11.31 10.27
N VAL A 101 3.86 10.96 9.02
CA VAL A 101 3.28 11.63 7.86
C VAL A 101 2.12 10.80 7.36
N ASP A 102 0.94 11.39 7.29
CA ASP A 102 -0.24 10.72 6.74
C ASP A 102 0.01 10.31 5.30
N VAL A 103 -0.26 9.03 5.00
CA VAL A 103 0.00 8.44 3.67
C VAL A 103 -1.00 8.96 2.61
N GLY A 104 -1.94 9.82 3.00
CA GLY A 104 -2.89 10.47 2.11
C GLY A 104 -3.12 11.92 2.48
N ASP A 105 -2.49 12.84 1.74
CA ASP A 105 -2.95 14.21 1.67
C ASP A 105 -4.24 14.26 0.81
N SER A 106 -5.31 13.79 1.45
CA SER A 106 -6.73 14.02 1.16
C SER A 106 -7.42 14.40 2.47
N ARG A 107 -6.89 15.38 3.19
CA ARG A 107 -7.66 16.16 4.15
C ARG A 107 -7.28 17.62 3.99
N ALA A 108 -8.21 18.39 3.43
CA ALA A 108 -8.11 19.83 3.41
C ALA A 108 -8.02 20.36 4.85
N ALA A 109 -7.25 21.43 5.03
CA ALA A 109 -6.92 22.03 6.32
C ALA A 109 -8.12 22.68 7.04
N ASP A 110 -9.34 22.54 6.51
CA ASP A 110 -10.61 23.06 7.01
C ASP A 110 -11.52 21.98 7.62
N ALA A 111 -11.04 20.74 7.76
CA ALA A 111 -11.83 19.64 8.33
C ALA A 111 -12.34 19.90 9.78
N ASP A 112 -11.76 20.89 10.48
CA ASP A 112 -12.19 21.32 11.82
C ASP A 112 -13.05 22.60 11.82
N GLU A 113 -13.48 23.12 10.66
CA GLU A 113 -14.31 24.35 10.57
C GLU A 113 -15.82 24.08 10.35
N VAL A 114 -16.33 22.92 10.80
CA VAL A 114 -17.78 22.72 10.94
C VAL A 114 -18.14 22.33 12.38
N GLY A 115 -18.76 23.29 13.06
CA GLY A 115 -19.01 23.29 14.49
C GLY A 115 -19.92 22.18 15.02
N LEU A 116 -19.68 21.87 16.29
CA LEU A 116 -20.49 21.04 17.17
C LEU A 116 -21.95 21.53 17.18
N GLY A 117 -22.85 20.78 16.53
CA GLY A 117 -24.30 20.91 16.72
C GLY A 117 -25.08 21.26 15.46
N SER A 118 -25.56 20.24 14.76
CA SER A 118 -26.86 20.28 14.09
C SER A 118 -27.37 18.87 13.83
N ALA A 119 -28.42 18.55 14.59
CA ALA A 119 -29.53 17.64 14.27
C ALA A 119 -29.17 16.21 13.82
N ALA A 120 -29.21 15.24 14.72
CA ALA A 120 -30.42 14.53 15.17
C ALA A 120 -30.48 13.15 14.49
N ALA A 121 -30.48 12.11 15.32
CA ALA A 121 -30.53 10.71 14.93
C ALA A 121 -31.89 10.34 14.29
N PRO A 122 -32.06 9.11 13.76
CA PRO A 122 -32.18 7.98 14.67
C PRO A 122 -31.22 6.84 14.37
N VAL A 123 -30.81 6.23 15.47
CA VAL A 123 -30.10 4.96 15.60
C VAL A 123 -30.75 3.88 14.73
N VAL A 124 -29.94 3.15 13.95
CA VAL A 124 -30.32 1.85 13.40
C VAL A 124 -29.60 0.78 14.22
N PRO A 125 -30.31 -0.03 15.04
CA PRO A 125 -29.71 -1.15 15.74
C PRO A 125 -29.31 -2.21 14.72
N THR A 126 -28.11 -2.76 14.85
CA THR A 126 -27.69 -3.94 14.07
C THR A 126 -27.25 -5.03 15.04
N ASP A 127 -27.45 -6.26 14.58
CA ASP A 127 -27.25 -7.61 15.12
C ASP A 127 -25.96 -7.92 15.90
N LEU A 128 -25.11 -6.94 16.16
CA LEU A 128 -23.87 -7.04 16.94
C LEU A 128 -24.03 -6.63 18.41
N ASP A 129 -25.23 -6.21 18.85
CA ASP A 129 -25.59 -6.23 20.28
C ASP A 129 -25.84 -7.68 20.69
N ALA A 130 -24.71 -8.36 20.87
CA ALA A 130 -24.56 -9.78 21.09
C ALA A 130 -25.49 -10.34 22.16
N GLY A 131 -25.98 -11.55 21.89
CA GLY A 131 -26.35 -12.48 22.93
C GLY A 131 -25.19 -12.68 23.90
N ALA A 132 -25.38 -12.23 25.13
CA ALA A 132 -24.81 -12.82 26.33
C ALA A 132 -25.93 -12.86 27.37
N GLY A 133 -26.47 -14.05 27.63
CA GLY A 133 -27.58 -14.25 28.54
C GLY A 133 -27.23 -13.98 30.01
N PRO A 134 -28.22 -14.14 30.89
CA PRO A 134 -28.00 -15.02 32.03
C PRO A 134 -29.05 -16.12 32.13
N GLU A 135 -28.62 -17.19 32.78
CA GLU A 135 -29.26 -18.47 33.06
C GLU A 135 -30.38 -18.36 34.15
N PRO A 136 -30.97 -19.45 34.69
CA PRO A 136 -32.36 -19.87 34.47
C PRO A 136 -33.31 -19.70 35.69
N ALA A 137 -34.63 -19.75 35.45
CA ALA A 137 -35.72 -20.15 36.36
C ALA A 137 -37.02 -20.10 35.52
N GLY A 138 -37.92 -21.08 35.43
CA GLY A 138 -38.41 -22.12 36.33
C GLY A 138 -39.92 -22.22 36.09
N GLY A 139 -40.50 -23.43 36.14
CA GLY A 139 -41.95 -23.68 36.15
C GLY A 139 -42.59 -23.78 34.75
N ASP A 140 -42.90 -24.96 34.24
CA ASP A 140 -44.00 -25.87 34.63
C ASP A 140 -45.32 -25.60 33.88
N ASP A 141 -45.87 -26.73 33.44
CA ASP A 141 -47.26 -27.07 33.18
C ASP A 141 -47.90 -26.88 31.79
N GLY A 142 -48.59 -27.96 31.40
CA GLY A 142 -49.67 -27.98 30.42
C GLY A 142 -49.25 -28.41 29.01
N ARG A 143 -49.45 -29.68 28.61
CA ARG A 143 -50.69 -30.22 28.01
C ARG A 143 -51.05 -29.53 26.67
N ASP A 144 -51.50 -30.19 25.63
CA ASP A 144 -51.84 -31.57 25.29
C ASP A 144 -52.29 -31.50 23.81
N ALA A 145 -52.22 -32.65 23.13
CA ALA A 145 -52.97 -33.08 21.94
C ALA A 145 -53.64 -32.07 20.98
N GLY A 146 -53.52 -32.34 19.67
CA GLY A 146 -54.55 -31.88 18.74
C GLY A 146 -54.26 -32.07 17.26
N ASP A 147 -54.44 -33.30 16.79
CA ASP A 147 -54.74 -33.68 15.41
C ASP A 147 -55.82 -32.80 14.73
N GLY A 148 -55.76 -32.59 13.42
CA GLY A 148 -56.91 -32.07 12.67
C GLY A 148 -56.68 -31.47 11.28
N ARG A 149 -56.79 -32.36 10.28
CA ARG A 149 -57.21 -32.17 8.86
C ARG A 149 -56.18 -31.87 7.78
#